data_AF-A0A8S2Z6Z7-F1
#
_entry.id   AF-A0A8S2Z6Z7-F1
#
_cell.length_a   1.000
_cell.length_b   1.000
_cell.length_c   1.000
_cell.angle_alpha   90.00
_cell.angle_beta   90.00
_cell.angle_gamma   90.00
#
_symmetry.space_group_name_H-M   'P 1'
#
loop_
_entity.id
_entity.type
_entity.pdbx_description
1 polymer ?
#
loop_
_entity_poly.entity_id
_entity_poly.type
_entity_poly.pdbx_seq_one_letter_code
_entity_poly.pdbx_strand_id
1 'polypeptide(L)'
;MANISTNIKIDIDYIGAACNCCPHSLDWQNGPRLIYAVTNSVALCSDIAPFSIRKTFSGHQARVNCVKWIRQEQRNSISDFYYFLSASVDKTICLWKGIDDDVRLIYRICTSLVGHQNSVTTLIGYQQSSNDNVYVASGSADSTVKIWCIANTLATCIHTLDLQNGFAITLEF
;
A
#
# COMPACT_ATOMS: atom_id res chain seq x y z
N MET A 1 50.74 21.70 9.02
CA MET A 1 50.22 21.71 7.64
C MET A 1 48.80 21.19 7.68
N ALA A 2 47.86 21.93 7.08
CA ALA A 2 46.42 21.80 7.28
C ALA A 2 45.86 20.45 6.81
N ASN A 3 45.06 19.81 7.67
CA ASN A 3 44.21 18.68 7.31
C ASN A 3 43.04 19.22 6.48
N ILE A 4 43.09 19.05 5.17
CA ILE A 4 41.99 19.39 4.27
C ILE A 4 41.00 18.23 4.35
N SER A 5 40.04 18.30 5.27
CA SER A 5 38.91 17.37 5.28
C SER A 5 37.97 17.77 4.13
N THR A 6 38.12 17.13 2.98
CA THR A 6 37.19 17.29 1.86
C THR A 6 35.85 16.64 2.22
N ASN A 7 34.83 17.47 2.47
CA ASN A 7 33.45 17.02 2.59
C ASN A 7 32.95 16.59 1.21
N ILE A 8 33.00 15.29 0.91
CA ILE A 8 32.40 14.72 -0.31
C ILE A 8 30.89 14.64 -0.09
N LYS A 9 30.13 15.43 -0.87
CA LYS A 9 28.67 15.33 -0.92
C LYS A 9 28.29 14.23 -1.93
N ILE A 10 27.66 13.17 -1.45
CA ILE A 10 27.09 12.12 -2.29
C ILE A 10 25.62 12.49 -2.54
N ASP A 11 25.22 12.54 -3.80
CA ASP A 11 23.84 12.79 -4.22
C ASP A 11 23.28 11.56 -4.95
N ILE A 12 21.96 11.38 -4.92
CA ILE A 12 21.30 10.29 -5.63
C ILE A 12 20.83 10.83 -6.98
N ASP A 13 21.49 10.41 -8.06
CA ASP A 13 21.15 10.87 -9.42
C ASP A 13 19.85 10.22 -9.94
N TYR A 14 19.64 8.94 -9.68
CA TYR A 14 18.49 8.19 -10.17
C TYR A 14 18.18 6.97 -9.31
N ILE A 15 16.90 6.63 -9.21
CA ILE A 15 16.41 5.39 -8.60
C ILE A 15 15.62 4.63 -9.67
N GLY A 16 16.09 3.43 -10.00
CA GLY A 16 15.36 2.49 -10.87
C GLY A 16 14.74 1.38 -10.03
N ALA A 17 13.43 1.15 -10.22
CA ALA A 17 12.76 -0.01 -9.65
C ALA A 17 11.75 -0.59 -10.66
N ALA A 18 11.78 -1.91 -10.83
CA ALA A 18 10.86 -2.61 -11.72
C ALA A 18 9.58 -2.99 -10.96
N CYS A 19 8.44 -2.87 -11.64
CA CYS A 19 7.16 -3.33 -11.10
C CYS A 19 7.08 -4.85 -11.09
N ASN A 20 6.51 -5.42 -10.02
CA ASN A 20 6.23 -6.83 -9.93
C ASN A 20 5.25 -7.27 -11.03
N CYS A 21 5.52 -8.41 -11.65
CA CYS A 21 4.71 -9.04 -12.68
C CYS A 21 3.52 -9.80 -12.07
N CYS A 22 2.70 -9.11 -11.28
CA CYS A 22 1.47 -9.62 -10.69
C CYS A 22 0.28 -8.77 -11.17
N PRO A 23 -0.91 -9.37 -11.38
CA PRO A 23 -2.10 -8.57 -11.59
C PRO A 23 -2.34 -7.66 -10.37
N HIS A 24 -2.82 -6.43 -10.60
CA HIS A 24 -3.08 -5.44 -9.55
C HIS A 24 -1.85 -4.92 -8.77
N SER A 25 -0.63 -5.14 -9.27
CA SER A 25 0.63 -4.65 -8.68
C SER A 25 0.85 -3.14 -8.78
N LEU A 26 -0.09 -2.39 -9.37
CA LEU A 26 -0.05 -0.95 -9.56
C LEU A 26 -1.43 -0.36 -9.30
N ASP A 27 -1.48 0.86 -8.76
CA ASP A 27 -2.71 1.62 -8.62
C ASP A 27 -2.47 3.13 -8.67
N TRP A 28 -3.46 3.84 -9.21
CA TRP A 28 -3.43 5.29 -9.42
C TRP A 28 -4.54 5.98 -8.61
N GLN A 29 -4.19 7.07 -7.93
CA GLN A 29 -5.14 7.96 -7.24
C GLN A 29 -5.23 9.31 -7.97
N ASN A 30 -6.36 10.00 -7.87
CA ASN A 30 -6.53 11.33 -8.46
C ASN A 30 -5.34 12.25 -8.14
N GLY A 31 -4.77 12.87 -9.18
CA GLY A 31 -3.57 13.71 -9.09
C GLY A 31 -2.26 12.90 -9.18
N PRO A 32 -1.17 13.43 -8.60
CA PRO A 32 0.19 13.03 -8.94
C PRO A 32 0.76 11.81 -8.23
N ARG A 33 -0.06 10.76 -8.06
CA ARG A 33 0.22 9.67 -7.12
C ARG A 33 0.02 8.30 -7.74
N LEU A 34 1.14 7.72 -8.16
CA LEU A 34 1.23 6.34 -8.61
C LEU A 34 1.95 5.49 -7.57
N ILE A 35 1.34 4.38 -7.17
CA ILE A 35 2.01 3.34 -6.39
C ILE A 35 2.15 2.06 -7.19
N TYR A 36 3.26 1.36 -7.00
CA TYR A 36 3.41 0.01 -7.53
C TYR A 36 4.30 -0.86 -6.64
N ALA A 37 4.08 -2.17 -6.72
CA ALA A 37 4.82 -3.18 -5.98
C ALA A 37 6.19 -3.42 -6.61
N VAL A 38 7.22 -3.49 -5.77
CA VAL A 38 8.63 -3.71 -6.15
C VAL A 38 9.22 -4.76 -5.21
N THR A 39 9.43 -5.98 -5.70
CA THR A 39 9.87 -7.13 -4.89
C THR A 39 8.98 -7.27 -3.64
N ASN A 40 9.49 -7.03 -2.43
CA ASN A 40 8.78 -7.07 -1.15
C ASN A 40 8.44 -5.66 -0.60
N SER A 41 8.55 -4.63 -1.43
CA SER A 41 8.30 -3.24 -1.08
C SER A 41 7.27 -2.62 -2.02
N VAL A 42 6.85 -1.39 -1.72
CA VAL A 42 5.99 -0.58 -2.59
C VAL A 42 6.71 0.72 -2.92
N ALA A 43 6.68 1.17 -4.16
CA ALA A 43 7.22 2.45 -4.58
C ALA A 43 6.09 3.46 -4.81
N LEU A 44 6.27 4.68 -4.31
CA LEU A 44 5.48 5.86 -4.67
C LEU A 44 6.27 6.70 -5.67
N CYS A 45 5.63 7.05 -6.78
CA CYS A 45 6.23 7.87 -7.82
C CYS A 45 5.47 9.17 -8.03
N SER A 46 6.22 10.18 -8.47
CA SER A 46 5.66 11.40 -9.03
C SER A 46 5.09 11.10 -10.41
N ASP A 47 3.91 11.65 -10.72
CA ASP A 47 3.39 11.66 -12.10
C ASP A 47 3.97 12.80 -12.95
N ILE A 48 4.67 13.76 -12.33
CA ILE A 48 5.21 14.94 -13.00
C ILE A 48 6.55 14.52 -13.60
N ALA A 49 6.68 14.70 -14.92
CA ALA A 49 7.93 14.42 -15.60
C ALA A 49 9.08 15.27 -15.00
N PRO A 50 10.25 14.67 -14.71
CA PRO A 50 10.59 13.28 -14.94
C PRO A 50 10.01 12.33 -13.89
N PHE A 51 9.46 11.21 -14.36
CA PHE A 51 8.95 10.14 -13.51
C PHE A 51 10.08 9.64 -12.59
N SER A 52 9.89 9.81 -11.30
CA SER A 52 10.89 9.48 -10.29
C SER A 52 10.26 8.83 -9.08
N ILE A 53 10.97 7.87 -8.50
CA ILE A 53 10.56 7.22 -7.25
C ILE A 53 10.82 8.22 -6.13
N ARG A 54 9.73 8.71 -5.54
CA ARG A 54 9.79 9.64 -4.39
C ARG A 54 10.06 8.88 -3.10
N LYS A 55 9.51 7.66 -2.98
CA LYS A 55 9.64 6.86 -1.77
C LYS A 55 9.48 5.37 -2.03
N THR A 56 10.21 4.57 -1.27
CA THR A 56 10.01 3.12 -1.16
C THR A 56 9.53 2.79 0.25
N PHE A 57 8.53 1.93 0.35
CA PHE A 57 7.91 1.46 1.57
C PHE A 57 8.24 -0.01 1.76
N SER A 58 9.03 -0.31 2.80
CA SER A 58 9.43 -1.66 3.14
C SER A 58 8.71 -2.11 4.42
N GLY A 59 8.09 -3.27 4.37
CA GLY A 59 7.27 -3.82 5.45
C GLY A 59 6.97 -5.29 5.29
N HIS A 60 6.78 -5.74 4.05
CA HIS A 60 6.55 -7.13 3.73
C HIS A 60 7.84 -7.96 3.74
N GLN A 61 7.69 -9.24 4.09
CA GLN A 61 8.79 -10.21 4.16
C GLN A 61 8.93 -11.03 2.87
N ALA A 62 7.93 -10.95 1.99
CA ALA A 62 7.93 -11.62 0.70
C ALA A 62 7.31 -10.71 -0.38
N ARG A 63 7.20 -11.24 -1.60
CA ARG A 63 6.73 -10.47 -2.77
C ARG A 63 5.36 -9.83 -2.52
N VAL A 64 5.25 -8.54 -2.80
CA VAL A 64 3.97 -7.81 -2.83
C VAL A 64 3.25 -8.14 -4.12
N ASN A 65 2.06 -8.71 -4.01
CA ASN A 65 1.25 -9.12 -5.16
C ASN A 65 0.31 -7.99 -5.62
N CYS A 66 -0.29 -7.25 -4.69
CA CYS A 66 -1.33 -6.27 -5.00
C CYS A 66 -1.16 -5.00 -4.15
N VAL A 67 -1.38 -3.84 -4.77
CA VAL A 67 -1.47 -2.54 -4.08
C VAL A 67 -2.73 -1.80 -4.52
N LYS A 68 -3.40 -1.12 -3.58
CA LYS A 68 -4.56 -0.26 -3.88
C LYS A 68 -4.60 0.95 -2.98
N TRP A 69 -4.91 2.10 -3.55
CA TRP A 69 -5.35 3.27 -2.80
C TRP A 69 -6.71 3.00 -2.17
N ILE A 70 -6.92 3.52 -0.97
CA ILE A 70 -8.21 3.43 -0.31
C ILE A 70 -9.13 4.48 -0.92
N ARG A 71 -10.29 4.04 -1.40
CA ARG A 71 -11.33 4.92 -1.94
C ARG A 71 -12.11 5.52 -0.77
N GLN A 72 -12.35 6.83 -0.82
CA GLN A 72 -13.08 7.56 0.21
C GLN A 72 -14.36 8.14 -0.39
N GLU A 73 -15.47 7.99 0.31
CA GLU A 73 -16.74 8.66 -0.05
C GLU A 73 -16.58 10.18 0.10
N GLN A 74 -17.18 10.98 -0.77
CA GLN A 74 -16.93 12.42 -0.86
C GLN A 74 -16.93 13.14 0.51
N ARG A 75 -15.73 13.47 1.01
CA ARG A 75 -15.56 14.49 2.05
C ARG A 75 -15.36 15.83 1.35
N ASN A 76 -16.18 16.81 1.71
CA ASN A 76 -15.98 18.22 1.36
C ASN A 76 -14.76 18.86 2.07
N SER A 77 -13.81 18.07 2.59
CA SER A 77 -12.74 18.58 3.46
C SER A 77 -11.43 17.84 3.25
N ILE A 78 -10.46 18.54 2.65
CA ILE A 78 -9.08 18.78 3.15
C ILE A 78 -8.62 17.74 4.20
N SER A 79 -8.38 16.49 3.81
CA SER A 79 -7.58 15.59 4.66
C SER A 79 -6.21 15.46 4.03
N ASP A 80 -5.18 15.94 4.72
CA ASP A 80 -3.77 15.88 4.28
C ASP A 80 -3.19 14.45 4.26
N PHE A 81 -4.01 13.45 4.58
CA PHE A 81 -3.60 12.07 4.75
C PHE A 81 -4.06 11.19 3.59
N TYR A 82 -3.13 10.39 3.08
CA TYR A 82 -3.38 9.39 2.06
C TYR A 82 -3.19 8.00 2.64
N TYR A 83 -4.10 7.10 2.28
CA TYR A 83 -4.07 5.71 2.70
C TYR A 83 -4.01 4.78 1.51
N PHE A 84 -3.10 3.82 1.56
CA PHE A 84 -3.07 2.71 0.61
C PHE A 84 -2.79 1.41 1.33
N LEU A 85 -3.06 0.32 0.62
CA LEU A 85 -2.93 -1.04 1.09
C LEU A 85 -1.94 -1.79 0.19
N SER A 86 -1.25 -2.75 0.78
CA SER A 86 -0.43 -3.72 0.05
C SER A 86 -0.67 -5.13 0.59
N ALA A 87 -0.78 -6.11 -0.31
CA ALA A 87 -0.93 -7.53 0.01
C ALA A 87 0.25 -8.33 -0.53
N SER A 88 0.64 -9.37 0.20
CA SER A 88 1.89 -10.09 -0.05
C SER A 88 1.74 -11.61 0.05
N VAL A 89 2.73 -12.30 -0.54
CA VAL A 89 2.97 -13.73 -0.38
C VAL A 89 3.22 -14.10 1.08
N ASP A 90 3.68 -13.16 1.90
CA ASP A 90 3.90 -13.36 3.35
C ASP A 90 2.61 -13.49 4.17
N LYS A 91 1.44 -13.54 3.50
CA LYS A 91 0.10 -13.76 4.08
C LYS A 91 -0.44 -12.55 4.86
N THR A 92 0.23 -11.40 4.76
CA THR A 92 -0.17 -10.17 5.45
C THR A 92 -0.65 -9.10 4.48
N ILE A 93 -1.42 -8.16 5.02
CA ILE A 93 -1.78 -6.91 4.35
C ILE A 93 -1.29 -5.76 5.21
N CYS A 94 -0.59 -4.80 4.63
CA CYS A 94 -0.16 -3.59 5.33
C CYS A 94 -1.07 -2.43 4.96
N LEU A 95 -1.55 -1.70 5.97
CA LEU A 95 -2.14 -0.37 5.81
C LEU A 95 -1.05 0.68 5.97
N TRP A 96 -0.90 1.50 4.95
CA TRP A 96 0.04 2.61 4.93
C TRP A 96 -0.74 3.91 5.05
N LYS A 97 -0.29 4.76 5.95
CA LYS A 97 -0.76 6.14 6.06
C LYS A 97 0.41 7.05 5.79
N GLY A 98 0.20 8.07 4.98
CA GLY A 98 1.15 9.15 4.88
C GLY A 98 0.52 10.51 4.73
N ILE A 99 1.36 11.51 4.94
CA ILE A 99 1.13 12.89 4.54
C ILE A 99 2.02 13.10 3.31
N ASP A 100 1.43 13.60 2.24
CA ASP A 100 2.11 13.98 1.02
C ASP A 100 1.74 15.42 0.69
N ASP A 101 2.52 16.34 1.28
CA ASP A 101 2.50 17.77 1.01
C ASP A 101 3.89 18.20 0.53
N ASP A 102 3.99 19.35 -0.15
CA ASP A 102 5.20 19.83 -0.84
C ASP A 102 6.44 19.90 0.08
N VAL A 103 6.22 20.00 1.39
CA VAL A 103 7.26 20.12 2.42
C VAL A 103 7.60 18.79 3.10
N ARG A 104 6.67 17.82 3.16
CA ARG A 104 6.84 16.60 3.96
C ARG A 104 6.18 15.39 3.32
N LEU A 105 7.02 14.39 2.99
CA LEU A 105 6.60 13.06 2.57
C LEU A 105 6.88 12.05 3.70
N ILE A 106 5.88 11.83 4.56
CA ILE A 106 6.01 10.94 5.72
C ILE A 106 4.97 9.83 5.58
N TYR A 107 5.43 8.60 5.42
CA TYR A 107 4.58 7.42 5.42
C TYR A 107 5.05 6.43 6.48
N ARG A 108 4.10 5.76 7.13
CA ARG A 108 4.37 4.69 8.08
C ARG A 108 3.33 3.57 7.92
N ILE A 109 3.75 2.36 8.29
CA ILE A 109 2.81 1.26 8.50
C ILE A 109 1.94 1.65 9.68
N CYS A 110 0.62 1.75 9.47
CA CYS A 110 -0.34 1.98 10.53
C CYS A 110 -0.73 0.69 11.23
N THR A 111 -0.95 -0.36 10.45
CA THR A 111 -1.35 -1.65 10.97
C THR A 111 -1.07 -2.76 9.95
N SER A 112 -0.92 -3.99 10.44
CA SER A 112 -0.77 -5.19 9.63
C SER A 112 -1.94 -6.12 9.91
N LEU A 113 -2.66 -6.51 8.87
CA LEU A 113 -3.76 -7.47 8.96
C LEU A 113 -3.16 -8.86 8.82
N VAL A 114 -3.29 -9.66 9.87
CA VAL A 114 -2.77 -11.03 9.95
C VAL A 114 -3.94 -11.97 10.17
N GLY A 115 -4.02 -13.04 9.37
CA GLY A 115 -5.05 -14.07 9.54
C GLY A 115 -5.29 -14.96 8.32
N HIS A 116 -4.84 -14.55 7.13
CA HIS A 116 -4.78 -15.46 5.98
C HIS A 116 -3.74 -16.56 6.19
N GLN A 117 -4.03 -17.75 5.68
CA GLN A 117 -3.15 -18.92 5.81
C GLN A 117 -2.23 -19.12 4.61
N ASN A 118 -2.46 -18.38 3.53
CA ASN A 118 -1.68 -18.41 2.30
C ASN A 118 -1.57 -17.01 1.67
N SER A 119 -0.82 -16.92 0.58
CA SER A 119 -0.53 -15.70 -0.18
C SER A 119 -1.80 -14.88 -0.44
N VAL A 120 -1.79 -13.61 -0.04
CA VAL A 120 -2.89 -12.68 -0.36
C VAL A 120 -2.69 -12.20 -1.80
N THR A 121 -3.69 -12.43 -2.65
CA THR A 121 -3.58 -12.26 -4.10
C THR A 121 -4.26 -10.99 -4.61
N THR A 122 -5.32 -10.56 -3.92
CA THR A 122 -6.08 -9.36 -4.27
C THR A 122 -6.63 -8.68 -3.03
N LEU A 123 -6.83 -7.37 -3.10
CA LEU A 123 -7.34 -6.57 -2.01
C LEU A 123 -8.09 -5.36 -2.58
N ILE A 124 -9.03 -4.84 -1.81
CA ILE A 124 -9.61 -3.52 -2.04
C ILE A 124 -9.98 -2.87 -0.70
N GLY A 125 -9.89 -1.54 -0.63
CA GLY A 125 -10.13 -0.79 0.60
C GLY A 125 -11.08 0.39 0.40
N TYR A 126 -12.02 0.53 1.31
CA TYR A 126 -12.99 1.61 1.34
C TYR A 126 -12.99 2.29 2.70
N GLN A 127 -12.94 3.62 2.72
CA GLN A 127 -13.13 4.42 3.92
C GLN A 127 -14.52 5.05 3.88
N GLN A 128 -15.31 4.75 4.92
CA GLN A 128 -16.64 5.32 5.07
C GLN A 128 -16.52 6.78 5.53
N SER A 129 -17.41 7.68 5.07
CA SER A 129 -17.35 9.08 5.49
C SER A 129 -17.87 9.32 6.91
N SER A 130 -18.83 8.52 7.36
CA SER A 130 -19.54 8.69 8.63
C SER A 130 -18.75 8.24 9.86
N ASN A 131 -17.79 7.35 9.71
CA ASN A 131 -16.88 6.89 10.76
C ASN A 131 -15.46 6.81 10.16
N ASP A 132 -14.41 7.11 10.92
CA ASP A 132 -13.03 7.01 10.41
C ASP A 132 -12.56 5.55 10.23
N ASN A 133 -13.48 4.61 10.05
CA ASN A 133 -13.15 3.20 9.87
C ASN A 133 -12.80 2.93 8.41
N VAL A 134 -11.81 2.06 8.22
CA VAL A 134 -11.44 1.53 6.91
C VAL A 134 -11.90 0.08 6.83
N TYR A 135 -12.71 -0.22 5.82
CA TYR A 135 -13.08 -1.58 5.48
C TYR A 135 -12.17 -2.10 4.38
N VAL A 136 -11.65 -3.31 4.57
CA VAL A 136 -10.78 -3.97 3.60
C VAL A 136 -11.41 -5.31 3.24
N ALA A 137 -11.50 -5.61 1.96
CA ALA A 137 -11.77 -6.96 1.48
C ALA A 137 -10.46 -7.52 0.89
N SER A 138 -10.15 -8.77 1.21
CA SER A 138 -8.94 -9.42 0.70
C SER A 138 -9.22 -10.86 0.27
N GLY A 139 -8.69 -11.24 -0.88
CA GLY A 139 -8.70 -12.60 -1.40
C GLY A 139 -7.32 -13.24 -1.26
N SER A 140 -7.30 -14.54 -0.93
CA SER A 140 -6.06 -15.30 -0.75
C SER A 140 -6.11 -16.65 -1.44
N ALA A 141 -4.92 -17.19 -1.70
CA ALA A 141 -4.71 -18.57 -2.12
C ALA A 141 -5.05 -19.61 -1.02
N ASP A 142 -5.55 -19.18 0.13
CA ASP A 142 -6.15 -20.05 1.15
C ASP A 142 -7.63 -20.35 0.87
N SER A 143 -8.12 -19.97 -0.31
CA SER A 143 -9.52 -20.12 -0.73
C SER A 143 -10.51 -19.36 0.16
N THR A 144 -10.07 -18.30 0.84
CA THR A 144 -10.96 -17.41 1.58
C THR A 144 -10.93 -15.98 1.08
N VAL A 145 -12.07 -15.31 1.23
CA VAL A 145 -12.16 -13.85 1.23
C VAL A 145 -12.38 -13.39 2.66
N LYS A 146 -11.55 -12.46 3.14
CA LYS A 146 -11.71 -11.87 4.48
C LYS A 146 -12.14 -10.42 4.36
N ILE A 147 -13.09 -10.05 5.21
CA ILE A 147 -13.49 -8.66 5.40
C ILE A 147 -12.93 -8.20 6.74
N TRP A 148 -12.24 -7.07 6.70
CA TRP A 148 -11.58 -6.47 7.85
C TRP A 148 -12.19 -5.12 8.14
N CYS A 149 -12.30 -4.81 9.42
CA CYS A 149 -12.57 -3.46 9.91
C CYS A 149 -11.31 -2.95 10.59
N ILE A 150 -10.84 -1.77 10.19
CA ILE A 150 -9.72 -1.08 10.82
C ILE A 150 -10.29 0.16 11.49
N ALA A 151 -10.30 0.15 12.82
CA ALA A 151 -10.68 1.28 13.64
C ALA A 151 -9.44 1.84 14.34
N ASN A 152 -9.10 3.10 14.03
CA ASN A 152 -7.86 3.77 14.44
C ASN A 152 -6.59 3.05 13.94
N THR A 153 -6.14 2.04 14.68
CA THR A 153 -4.94 1.23 14.39
C THR A 153 -5.19 -0.26 14.63
N LEU A 154 -6.35 -0.64 15.16
CA LEU A 154 -6.70 -2.02 15.42
C LEU A 154 -7.41 -2.58 14.19
N ALA A 155 -6.81 -3.61 13.59
CA ALA A 155 -7.43 -4.37 12.51
C ALA A 155 -8.09 -5.63 13.07
N THR A 156 -9.36 -5.83 12.76
CA THR A 156 -10.12 -7.03 13.12
C THR A 156 -10.72 -7.67 11.88
N CYS A 157 -10.62 -9.00 11.78
CA CYS A 157 -11.33 -9.77 10.76
C CYS A 157 -12.78 -9.92 11.22
N ILE A 158 -13.72 -9.26 10.53
CA ILE A 158 -15.14 -9.28 10.88
C ILE A 158 -15.89 -10.41 10.17
N HIS A 159 -15.48 -10.78 8.95
CA HIS A 159 -16.05 -11.89 8.22
C HIS A 159 -14.98 -12.68 7.48
N THR A 160 -15.19 -13.99 7.37
CA THR A 160 -14.44 -14.88 6.50
C THR A 160 -15.44 -15.63 5.64
N LEU A 161 -15.30 -15.49 4.34
CA LEU A 161 -16.04 -16.25 3.35
C LEU A 161 -15.13 -17.37 2.85
N ASP A 162 -15.57 -18.61 3.02
CA ASP A 162 -14.88 -19.79 2.51
C ASP A 162 -15.38 -20.09 1.08
N LEU A 163 -14.47 -20.07 0.12
CA LEU A 163 -14.74 -20.40 -1.27
C LEU A 163 -14.52 -21.88 -1.57
N GLN A 164 -14.22 -22.70 -0.56
CA GLN A 164 -13.90 -24.12 -0.67
C GLN A 164 -12.67 -24.35 -1.57
N ASN A 165 -12.89 -24.67 -2.84
CA ASN A 165 -11.83 -24.87 -3.84
C ASN A 165 -11.76 -23.71 -4.85
N GLY A 166 -12.55 -22.66 -4.64
CA GLY A 166 -12.55 -21.46 -5.46
C GLY A 166 -11.42 -20.48 -5.10
N PHE A 167 -11.15 -19.54 -6.01
CA PHE A 167 -10.19 -18.46 -5.82
C PHE A 167 -10.82 -17.12 -6.18
N ALA A 168 -10.61 -16.13 -5.31
CA ALA A 168 -10.92 -14.75 -5.64
C ALA A 168 -9.80 -14.19 -6.54
N ILE A 169 -10.16 -13.85 -7.79
CA ILE A 169 -9.22 -13.37 -8.80
C ILE A 169 -9.12 -11.85 -8.76
N THR A 170 -10.26 -11.16 -8.66
CA THR A 170 -10.34 -9.70 -8.57
C THR A 170 -11.36 -9.32 -7.50
N LEU A 171 -11.15 -8.15 -6.89
CA LEU A 171 -12.10 -7.50 -5.97
C LEU A 171 -12.24 -6.06 -6.45
N GLU A 172 -13.47 -5.67 -6.77
CA GLU A 172 -13.83 -4.34 -7.25
C GLU A 172 -15.07 -3.84 -6.49
N PHE A 173 -15.22 -2.52 -6.38
CA PHE A 173 -16.40 -1.87 -5.83
C PHE A 173 -17.32 -1.40 -6.95
#